data_AF-A0A0X3U4E6-F1
#
_entry.id   AF-A0A0X3U4E6-F1
#
_cell.length_a   1.000
_cell.length_b   1.000
_cell.length_c   1.000
_cell.angle_alpha   90.00
_cell.angle_beta   90.00
_cell.angle_gamma   90.00
#
_symmetry.space_group_name_H-M   'P 1'
#
loop_
_entity.id
_entity.type
_entity.pdbx_description
1 polymer ?
#
loop_
_entity_poly.entity_id
_entity_poly.type
_entity_poly.pdbx_seq_one_letter_code
_entity_poly.pdbx_strand_id
1 'polypeptide(L)'
;MGLVYYPFANRDGINPLRLTIGAQGRCRFGVALLPASGAQLRGPGQPLNLSFRDRGDRVIPMNGSEQRWLQFEPVARGYTLDLAVKLPVGQARRIGDYGNTFVLRVFANGQWVRDLDFRLSARVAPQADLQLAGNAQSQLGRSAGMNFGELEEGETLSAMLAVRANGAYNLAVASENNGQLQHVSLKGENTAVPYRAWLDGQQLSLQRGKDSRSFSAPENGRRLRNISVQIGETKGRMAGQYRDTLRVTVTLLE
;
A
#
# COMPACT_ATOMS: atom_id res chain seq x y z
N MET A 1 -5.65 -21.92 1.80
CA MET A 1 -4.65 -21.28 0.92
C MET A 1 -4.50 -19.83 1.38
N GLY A 2 -3.29 -19.39 1.74
CA GLY A 2 -3.02 -18.02 2.15
C GLY A 2 -2.48 -17.22 0.97
N LEU A 3 -3.30 -16.32 0.42
CA LEU A 3 -2.86 -15.36 -0.59
C LEU A 3 -2.10 -14.23 0.11
N VAL A 4 -1.19 -13.55 -0.59
CA VAL A 4 -0.60 -12.29 -0.10
C VAL A 4 -1.03 -11.16 -1.03
N TYR A 5 -1.50 -10.06 -0.44
CA TYR A 5 -1.92 -8.86 -1.15
C TYR A 5 -1.02 -7.68 -0.79
N TYR A 6 -0.55 -6.97 -1.81
CA TYR A 6 0.30 -5.79 -1.69
C TYR A 6 -0.50 -4.56 -2.16
N PRO A 7 -1.04 -3.73 -1.24
CA PRO A 7 -1.94 -2.62 -1.56
C PRO A 7 -1.41 -1.60 -2.56
N PHE A 8 -0.09 -1.42 -2.63
CA PHE A 8 0.55 -0.42 -3.48
C PHE A 8 1.32 -1.03 -4.66
N ALA A 9 1.13 -2.32 -4.94
CA ALA A 9 1.64 -2.94 -6.15
C ALA A 9 0.97 -2.37 -7.41
N ASN A 10 1.71 -2.39 -8.51
CA ASN A 10 1.26 -1.95 -9.84
C ASN A 10 0.63 -3.06 -10.68
N ARG A 11 0.45 -4.26 -10.12
CA ARG A 11 -0.11 -5.43 -10.80
C ARG A 11 -1.04 -6.23 -9.90
N ASP A 12 -2.06 -6.82 -10.50
CA ASP A 12 -3.05 -7.61 -9.78
C ASP A 12 -2.41 -8.85 -9.15
N GLY A 13 -2.90 -9.24 -7.97
CA GLY A 13 -2.55 -10.52 -7.38
C GLY A 13 -3.39 -11.61 -8.03
N ILE A 14 -2.77 -12.49 -8.83
CA ILE A 14 -3.45 -13.61 -9.48
C ILE A 14 -2.90 -14.90 -8.90
N ASN A 15 -3.78 -15.74 -8.36
CA ASN A 15 -3.39 -17.00 -7.73
C ASN A 15 -4.26 -18.14 -8.25
N PRO A 16 -3.67 -19.30 -8.63
CA PRO A 16 -4.45 -20.44 -9.06
C PRO A 16 -5.25 -21.01 -7.89
N LEU A 17 -6.51 -21.34 -8.14
CA LEU A 17 -7.35 -22.09 -7.24
C LEU A 17 -7.75 -23.39 -7.94
N ARG A 18 -7.29 -24.50 -7.39
CA ARG A 18 -7.60 -25.82 -7.88
C ARG A 18 -8.65 -26.46 -6.97
N LEU A 19 -9.80 -26.79 -7.54
CA LEU A 19 -10.86 -27.53 -6.86
C LEU A 19 -10.97 -28.92 -7.49
N THR A 20 -10.83 -29.97 -6.68
CA THR A 20 -10.95 -31.35 -7.13
C THR A 20 -12.27 -31.93 -6.65
N ILE A 21 -13.07 -32.42 -7.59
CA ILE A 21 -14.35 -33.06 -7.31
C ILE A 21 -14.19 -34.55 -7.63
N GLY A 22 -14.29 -35.39 -6.61
CA GLY A 22 -14.35 -36.84 -6.79
C GLY A 22 -15.70 -37.28 -7.37
N ALA A 23 -15.69 -38.20 -8.32
CA ALA A 23 -16.90 -38.76 -8.92
C ALA A 23 -16.72 -40.27 -9.21
N GLN A 24 -17.83 -41.00 -9.23
CA GLN A 24 -17.88 -42.40 -9.66
C GLN A 24 -18.98 -42.56 -10.72
N GLY A 25 -18.64 -43.16 -11.87
CA GLY A 25 -19.57 -43.38 -12.99
C GLY A 25 -19.57 -42.29 -14.08
N ARG A 26 -20.48 -42.42 -15.06
CA ARG A 26 -20.68 -41.42 -16.13
C ARG A 26 -21.70 -40.37 -15.68
N CYS A 27 -21.23 -39.16 -15.37
CA CYS A 27 -22.11 -38.06 -15.01
C CYS A 27 -21.64 -36.74 -15.62
N ARG A 28 -22.60 -35.89 -15.99
CA ARG A 28 -22.36 -34.50 -16.36
C ARG A 28 -22.70 -33.63 -15.15
N PHE A 29 -21.68 -33.00 -14.57
CA PHE A 29 -21.89 -32.12 -13.41
C PHE A 29 -21.81 -30.65 -13.82
N GLY A 30 -22.62 -29.82 -13.19
CA GLY A 30 -22.50 -28.36 -13.25
C GLY A 30 -21.91 -27.85 -11.95
N VAL A 31 -21.09 -26.80 -12.00
CA VAL A 31 -20.65 -26.09 -10.80
C VAL A 31 -20.99 -24.61 -10.90
N ALA A 32 -21.44 -24.03 -9.79
CA ALA A 32 -21.65 -22.60 -9.65
C ALA A 32 -21.01 -22.09 -8.36
N LEU A 33 -20.61 -20.83 -8.35
CA LEU A 33 -20.04 -20.18 -7.16
C LEU A 33 -21.10 -19.30 -6.49
N LEU A 34 -21.17 -19.37 -5.16
CA LEU A 34 -21.96 -18.48 -4.34
C LEU A 34 -21.12 -17.88 -3.21
N PRO A 35 -21.42 -16.63 -2.81
CA PRO A 35 -20.84 -16.05 -1.62
C PRO A 35 -21.62 -16.58 -0.41
N ALA A 36 -20.93 -17.14 0.60
CA ALA A 36 -21.62 -17.55 1.83
C ALA A 36 -22.04 -16.32 2.66
N SER A 37 -21.22 -15.26 2.66
CA SER A 37 -21.46 -14.03 3.46
C SER A 37 -21.12 -12.71 2.72
N GLY A 38 -21.05 -12.78 1.39
CA GLY A 38 -20.65 -11.68 0.49
C GLY A 38 -19.50 -12.06 -0.45
N ALA A 39 -19.30 -11.28 -1.51
CA ALA A 39 -18.31 -11.54 -2.58
C ALA A 39 -16.90 -11.01 -2.28
N GLN A 40 -16.60 -10.69 -1.01
CA GLN A 40 -15.38 -10.00 -0.58
C GLN A 40 -14.72 -10.77 0.58
N LEU A 41 -13.43 -10.54 0.83
CA LEU A 41 -12.78 -11.00 2.05
C LEU A 41 -12.94 -9.95 3.16
N ARG A 42 -13.30 -10.37 4.37
CA ARG A 42 -13.48 -9.49 5.53
C ARG A 42 -12.24 -9.53 6.43
N GLY A 43 -11.90 -8.41 7.07
CA GLY A 43 -10.71 -8.26 7.90
C GLY A 43 -10.75 -6.96 8.74
N PRO A 44 -9.60 -6.47 9.25
CA PRO A 44 -9.49 -5.35 10.20
C PRO A 44 -9.94 -3.95 9.70
N GLY A 45 -10.66 -3.87 8.58
CA GLY A 45 -11.11 -2.61 7.99
C GLY A 45 -12.06 -2.88 6.82
N GLN A 46 -11.99 -2.03 5.79
CA GLN A 46 -12.79 -2.21 4.58
C GLN A 46 -12.56 -3.59 3.94
N PRO A 47 -13.58 -4.27 3.39
CA PRO A 47 -13.42 -5.58 2.76
C PRO A 47 -12.47 -5.55 1.55
N LEU A 48 -11.70 -6.62 1.36
CA LEU A 48 -10.85 -6.82 0.19
C LEU A 48 -11.66 -7.46 -0.94
N ASN A 49 -11.76 -6.77 -2.08
CA ASN A 49 -12.45 -7.25 -3.27
C ASN A 49 -11.63 -8.32 -3.99
N LEU A 50 -12.32 -9.28 -4.57
CA LEU A 50 -11.74 -10.33 -5.40
C LEU A 50 -12.69 -10.72 -6.53
N SER A 51 -12.17 -11.44 -7.52
CA SER A 51 -12.97 -12.14 -8.52
C SER A 51 -12.41 -13.54 -8.78
N PHE A 52 -13.30 -14.48 -9.10
CA PHE A 52 -12.91 -15.77 -9.65
C PHE A 52 -12.91 -15.67 -11.17
N ARG A 53 -11.91 -16.27 -11.79
CA ARG A 53 -11.75 -16.29 -13.24
C ARG A 53 -11.51 -17.70 -13.75
N ASP A 54 -11.98 -17.98 -14.97
CA ASP A 54 -11.69 -19.24 -15.65
C ASP A 54 -10.33 -19.21 -16.36
N ARG A 55 -10.02 -20.28 -17.12
CA ARG A 55 -8.78 -20.38 -17.90
C ARG A 55 -8.70 -19.37 -19.05
N GLY A 56 -9.82 -18.84 -19.50
CA GLY A 56 -9.92 -17.80 -20.52
C GLY A 56 -9.96 -16.39 -19.94
N ASP A 57 -9.64 -16.23 -18.64
CA ASP A 57 -9.67 -14.96 -17.91
C ASP A 57 -11.07 -14.32 -17.78
N ARG A 58 -12.13 -15.08 -18.04
CA ARG A 58 -13.51 -14.62 -17.88
C ARG A 58 -13.90 -14.63 -16.41
N VAL A 59 -14.53 -13.56 -15.96
CA VAL A 59 -15.06 -13.46 -14.59
C VAL A 59 -16.21 -14.45 -14.42
N ILE A 60 -16.12 -15.29 -13.40
CA ILE A 60 -17.20 -16.19 -12.98
C ILE A 60 -18.05 -15.45 -11.95
N PRO A 61 -19.35 -15.21 -12.22
CA PRO A 61 -20.21 -14.53 -11.29
C PRO A 61 -20.47 -15.42 -10.06
N MET A 62 -20.50 -14.77 -8.90
CA MET A 62 -20.82 -15.40 -7.62
C MET A 62 -22.30 -15.18 -7.30
N ASN A 63 -23.19 -15.67 -8.15
CA ASN A 63 -24.64 -15.55 -7.99
C ASN A 63 -25.34 -16.92 -7.98
N GLY A 64 -24.59 -18.01 -8.15
CA GLY A 64 -25.13 -19.36 -8.22
C GLY A 64 -25.93 -19.68 -9.49
N SER A 65 -26.07 -18.73 -10.43
CA SER A 65 -26.85 -18.94 -11.66
C SER A 65 -26.00 -19.35 -12.85
N GLU A 66 -24.74 -18.89 -12.94
CA GLU A 66 -23.82 -19.34 -13.97
C GLU A 66 -23.29 -20.75 -13.62
N GLN A 67 -23.67 -21.73 -14.44
CA GLN A 67 -23.24 -23.11 -14.29
C GLN A 67 -22.13 -23.43 -15.30
N ARG A 68 -20.98 -23.88 -14.80
CA ARG A 68 -19.93 -24.45 -15.63
C ARG A 68 -20.07 -25.97 -15.68
N TRP A 69 -20.33 -26.50 -16.87
CA TRP A 69 -20.47 -27.94 -17.06
C TRP A 69 -19.12 -28.63 -17.16
N LEU A 70 -18.95 -29.67 -16.34
CA LEU A 70 -17.81 -30.56 -16.25
C LEU A 70 -18.27 -31.97 -16.66
N GLN A 71 -17.59 -32.54 -17.65
CA GLN A 71 -17.84 -33.91 -18.10
C GLN A 71 -16.69 -34.80 -17.66
N PHE A 72 -17.02 -35.92 -17.02
CA PHE A 72 -16.06 -36.87 -16.48
C PHE A 72 -16.00 -38.10 -17.39
N GLU A 73 -14.81 -38.66 -17.56
CA GLU A 73 -14.66 -39.97 -18.18
C GLU A 73 -14.98 -41.09 -17.17
N PRO A 74 -15.53 -42.24 -17.61
CA PRO A 74 -15.96 -43.33 -16.71
C PRO A 74 -14.84 -43.88 -15.81
N VAL A 75 -13.60 -43.74 -16.27
CA VAL A 75 -12.39 -44.26 -15.62
C VAL A 75 -11.68 -43.20 -14.76
N ALA A 76 -12.12 -41.95 -14.80
CA ALA A 76 -11.52 -40.86 -14.03
C ALA A 76 -12.04 -40.87 -12.58
N ARG A 77 -11.13 -40.77 -11.60
CA ARG A 77 -11.48 -40.67 -10.16
C ARG A 77 -12.06 -39.31 -9.74
N GLY A 78 -12.20 -38.38 -10.69
CA GLY A 78 -12.65 -37.03 -10.45
C GLY A 78 -12.27 -36.06 -11.56
N TYR A 79 -12.60 -34.78 -11.35
CA TYR A 79 -12.27 -33.70 -12.26
C TYR A 79 -11.66 -32.54 -11.46
N THR A 80 -10.75 -31.83 -12.12
CA THR A 80 -10.07 -30.67 -11.55
C THR A 80 -10.57 -29.41 -12.24
N LEU A 81 -11.28 -28.58 -11.48
CA LEU A 81 -11.62 -27.23 -11.89
C LEU A 81 -10.45 -26.30 -11.54
N ASP A 82 -9.77 -25.81 -12.56
CA ASP A 82 -8.78 -24.75 -12.41
C ASP A 82 -9.45 -23.38 -12.59
N LEU A 83 -9.40 -22.59 -11.53
CA LEU A 83 -9.80 -21.20 -11.47
C LEU A 83 -8.58 -20.33 -11.16
N ALA A 84 -8.72 -19.02 -11.37
CA ALA A 84 -7.82 -18.03 -10.82
C ALA A 84 -8.59 -17.13 -9.86
N VAL A 85 -8.00 -16.85 -8.70
CA VAL A 85 -8.45 -15.79 -7.81
C VAL A 85 -7.65 -14.54 -8.15
N LYS A 86 -8.36 -13.50 -8.56
CA LYS A 86 -7.79 -12.18 -8.84
C LYS A 86 -8.13 -11.21 -7.71
N LEU A 87 -7.10 -10.61 -7.13
CA LEU A 87 -7.16 -9.51 -6.19
C LEU A 87 -6.78 -8.21 -6.92
N PRO A 88 -7.74 -7.33 -7.26
CA PRO A 88 -7.46 -6.09 -7.98
C PRO A 88 -6.49 -5.17 -7.23
N VAL A 89 -5.61 -4.49 -7.96
CA VAL A 89 -4.75 -3.41 -7.44
C VAL A 89 -5.55 -2.21 -6.91
N GLY A 90 -4.87 -1.32 -6.18
CA GLY A 90 -5.41 -0.03 -5.77
C GLY A 90 -6.32 -0.09 -4.54
N GLN A 91 -6.46 -1.26 -3.91
CA GLN A 91 -7.23 -1.39 -2.69
C GLN A 91 -6.34 -1.08 -1.49
N ALA A 92 -6.32 0.18 -1.03
CA ALA A 92 -5.74 0.50 0.26
C ALA A 92 -6.51 -0.21 1.38
N ARG A 93 -5.98 -1.34 1.86
CA ARG A 93 -6.58 -2.17 2.91
C ARG A 93 -5.66 -2.26 4.10
N ARG A 94 -6.25 -2.26 5.30
CA ARG A 94 -5.51 -2.36 6.55
C ARG A 94 -4.65 -3.62 6.54
N ILE A 95 -3.50 -3.53 7.19
CA ILE A 95 -2.61 -4.68 7.40
C ILE A 95 -3.39 -5.76 8.16
N GLY A 96 -3.19 -7.02 7.78
CA GLY A 96 -3.71 -8.16 8.52
C GLY A 96 -4.34 -9.22 7.63
N ASP A 97 -4.96 -10.19 8.30
CA ASP A 97 -5.56 -11.35 7.65
C ASP A 97 -7.02 -11.07 7.28
N TYR A 98 -7.34 -11.34 6.02
CA TYR A 98 -8.67 -11.24 5.45
C TYR A 98 -9.15 -12.62 5.06
N GLY A 99 -10.44 -12.90 5.26
CA GLY A 99 -10.99 -14.19 4.89
C GLY A 99 -12.48 -14.15 4.62
N ASN A 100 -12.94 -15.18 3.91
CA ASN A 100 -14.35 -15.50 3.75
C ASN A 100 -14.53 -16.97 3.39
N THR A 101 -15.71 -17.49 3.64
CA THR A 101 -16.18 -18.78 3.14
C THR A 101 -16.99 -18.56 1.87
N PHE A 102 -16.74 -19.40 0.87
CA PHE A 102 -17.45 -19.43 -0.39
C PHE A 102 -18.08 -20.80 -0.56
N VAL A 103 -19.15 -20.86 -1.35
CA VAL A 103 -19.88 -22.09 -1.62
C VAL A 103 -19.66 -22.48 -3.08
N LEU A 104 -19.18 -23.70 -3.29
CA LEU A 104 -19.24 -24.36 -4.58
C LEU A 104 -20.51 -25.21 -4.62
N ARG A 105 -21.50 -24.76 -5.40
CA ARG A 105 -22.72 -25.51 -5.63
C ARG A 105 -22.52 -26.49 -6.77
N VAL A 106 -22.81 -27.76 -6.50
CA VAL A 106 -22.67 -28.87 -7.44
C VAL A 106 -24.05 -29.32 -7.92
N PHE A 107 -24.18 -29.45 -9.23
CA PHE A 107 -25.34 -29.97 -9.93
C PHE A 107 -24.98 -31.27 -10.64
N ALA A 108 -25.89 -32.24 -10.72
CA ALA A 108 -25.79 -33.40 -11.59
C ALA A 108 -27.00 -33.43 -12.52
N ASN A 109 -26.76 -33.52 -13.83
CA ASN A 109 -27.84 -33.52 -14.84
C ASN A 109 -28.84 -32.36 -14.68
N GLY A 110 -28.38 -31.20 -14.22
CA GLY A 110 -29.19 -29.99 -14.01
C GLY A 110 -29.85 -29.88 -12.64
N GLN A 111 -29.83 -30.95 -11.84
CA GLN A 111 -30.39 -30.95 -10.50
C GLN A 111 -29.31 -30.63 -9.48
N TRP A 112 -29.65 -29.80 -8.48
CA TRP A 112 -28.78 -29.54 -7.35
C TRP A 112 -28.52 -30.85 -6.58
N VAL A 113 -27.26 -31.06 -6.19
CA VAL A 113 -26.83 -32.25 -5.45
C VAL A 113 -26.29 -31.88 -4.08
N ARG A 114 -25.37 -30.91 -4.03
CA ARG A 114 -24.67 -30.55 -2.80
C ARG A 114 -24.01 -29.18 -2.92
N ASP A 115 -23.93 -28.50 -1.79
CA ASP A 115 -23.12 -27.30 -1.59
C ASP A 115 -21.84 -27.66 -0.81
N LEU A 116 -20.69 -27.17 -1.28
CA LEU A 116 -19.38 -27.41 -0.68
C LEU A 116 -18.76 -26.09 -0.24
N ASP A 117 -18.57 -25.93 1.06
CA ASP A 117 -17.93 -24.76 1.62
C ASP A 117 -16.41 -24.84 1.45
N PHE A 118 -15.80 -23.74 1.01
CA PHE A 118 -14.35 -23.59 1.00
C PHE A 118 -13.94 -22.20 1.51
N ARG A 119 -12.89 -22.18 2.32
CA ARG A 119 -12.35 -20.94 2.88
C ARG A 119 -11.26 -20.37 1.98
N LEU A 120 -11.38 -19.09 1.67
CA LEU A 120 -10.33 -18.31 1.03
C LEU A 120 -9.80 -17.27 2.03
N SER A 121 -8.48 -17.13 2.10
CA SER A 121 -7.82 -16.16 2.96
C SER A 121 -6.71 -15.43 2.21
N ALA A 122 -6.56 -14.14 2.50
CA ALA A 122 -5.48 -13.31 2.01
C ALA A 122 -4.87 -12.49 3.15
N ARG A 123 -3.55 -12.46 3.27
CA ARG A 123 -2.83 -11.56 4.14
C ARG A 123 -2.51 -10.28 3.39
N VAL A 124 -3.02 -9.15 3.87
CA VAL A 124 -2.62 -7.84 3.38
C VAL A 124 -1.29 -7.46 4.03
N ALA A 125 -0.25 -7.36 3.20
CA ALA A 125 1.11 -7.09 3.65
C ALA A 125 1.27 -5.65 4.17
N PRO A 126 2.13 -5.41 5.17
CA PRO A 126 2.55 -4.07 5.57
C PRO A 126 3.26 -3.36 4.41
N GLN A 127 2.75 -2.19 3.99
CA GLN A 127 3.41 -1.34 3.01
C GLN A 127 3.31 0.14 3.38
N ALA A 128 4.44 0.83 3.23
CA ALA A 128 4.50 2.28 3.30
C ALA A 128 5.42 2.81 2.18
N ASP A 129 5.10 4.00 1.71
CA ASP A 129 5.84 4.69 0.67
C ASP A 129 5.78 6.21 0.89
N LEU A 130 6.80 6.92 0.44
CA LEU A 130 6.91 8.38 0.57
C LEU A 130 7.33 8.98 -0.77
N GLN A 131 6.61 10.00 -1.18
CA GLN A 131 6.99 10.90 -2.27
C GLN A 131 7.05 12.34 -1.76
N LEU A 132 7.96 13.15 -2.29
CA LEU A 132 8.17 14.54 -1.92
C LEU A 132 8.00 15.46 -3.14
N ALA A 133 7.48 16.66 -2.92
CA ALA A 133 7.49 17.76 -3.89
C ALA A 133 7.88 19.06 -3.18
N GLY A 134 8.79 19.83 -3.76
CA GLY A 134 9.32 21.08 -3.20
C GLY A 134 9.31 22.21 -4.23
N ASN A 135 9.76 23.40 -3.89
CA ASN A 135 9.75 24.52 -4.84
C ASN A 135 10.83 24.39 -5.93
N ALA A 136 11.89 23.63 -5.70
CA ALA A 136 12.96 23.43 -6.67
C ALA A 136 12.64 22.35 -7.73
N GLN A 137 11.61 21.52 -7.52
CA GLN A 137 11.15 20.51 -8.48
C GLN A 137 9.63 20.43 -8.49
N SER A 138 9.02 20.60 -9.66
CA SER A 138 7.57 20.61 -9.85
C SER A 138 6.91 19.22 -9.81
N GLN A 139 7.68 18.13 -9.71
CA GLN A 139 7.18 16.75 -9.74
C GLN A 139 7.43 16.02 -8.43
N LEU A 140 6.48 15.14 -8.06
CA LEU A 140 6.63 14.22 -6.93
C LEU A 140 7.75 13.21 -7.22
N GLY A 141 8.70 13.08 -6.29
CA GLY A 141 9.83 12.18 -6.41
C GLY A 141 10.27 11.57 -5.07
N ARG A 142 11.41 10.87 -5.07
CA ARG A 142 12.05 10.35 -3.84
C ARG A 142 12.83 11.41 -3.07
N SER A 143 13.03 12.57 -3.68
CA SER A 143 13.72 13.74 -3.13
C SER A 143 13.06 15.00 -3.67
N ALA A 144 13.12 16.07 -2.90
CA ALA A 144 12.72 17.40 -3.32
C ALA A 144 13.68 18.42 -2.70
N GLY A 145 13.94 19.51 -3.41
CA GLY A 145 14.73 20.64 -2.95
C GLY A 145 13.86 21.80 -2.50
N MET A 146 14.33 22.48 -1.46
CA MET A 146 13.87 23.82 -1.08
C MET A 146 14.99 24.80 -1.43
N ASN A 147 14.80 25.59 -2.49
CA ASN A 147 15.77 26.59 -2.92
C ASN A 147 15.27 27.98 -2.51
N PHE A 148 15.98 28.59 -1.56
CA PHE A 148 15.73 29.93 -1.03
C PHE A 148 16.34 31.03 -1.91
N GLY A 149 17.26 30.70 -2.83
CA GLY A 149 18.00 31.72 -3.56
C GLY A 149 18.96 32.47 -2.63
N GLU A 150 18.73 33.77 -2.44
CA GLU A 150 19.47 34.57 -1.47
C GLU A 150 18.85 34.37 -0.08
N LEU A 151 19.67 33.99 0.91
CA LEU A 151 19.18 33.68 2.24
C LEU A 151 18.76 34.96 2.98
N GLU A 152 17.45 35.10 3.22
CA GLU A 152 16.90 36.16 4.06
C GLU A 152 16.46 35.60 5.42
N GLU A 153 16.85 36.27 6.52
CA GLU A 153 16.42 35.88 7.86
C GLU A 153 14.88 35.94 7.96
N GLY A 154 14.26 34.86 8.42
CA GLY A 154 12.81 34.72 8.53
C GLY A 154 12.12 34.19 7.27
N GLU A 155 12.81 34.12 6.12
CA GLU A 155 12.28 33.53 4.90
C GLU A 155 11.88 32.07 5.14
N THR A 156 10.71 31.66 4.63
CA THR A 156 10.14 30.35 4.86
C THR A 156 9.73 29.69 3.56
N LEU A 157 10.20 28.46 3.34
CA LEU A 157 9.74 27.59 2.26
C LEU A 157 9.14 26.31 2.81
N SER A 158 8.37 25.63 1.97
CA SER A 158 7.72 24.36 2.31
C SER A 158 7.87 23.33 1.20
N ALA A 159 7.81 22.07 1.60
CA ALA A 159 7.71 20.92 0.73
C ALA A 159 6.56 20.01 1.19
N MET A 160 5.85 19.43 0.22
CA MET A 160 4.78 18.48 0.45
C MET A 160 5.33 17.06 0.51
N LEU A 161 4.86 16.29 1.49
CA LEU A 161 5.15 14.87 1.67
C LEU A 161 3.87 14.07 1.40
N ALA A 162 3.87 13.30 0.32
CA ALA A 162 2.79 12.36 0.02
C ALA A 162 3.14 10.98 0.59
N VAL A 163 2.61 10.70 1.78
CA VAL A 163 2.75 9.41 2.45
C VAL A 163 1.66 8.46 1.94
N ARG A 164 2.05 7.26 1.47
CA ARG A 164 1.15 6.14 1.28
C ARG A 164 1.43 5.10 2.35
N ALA A 165 0.44 4.69 3.11
CA ALA A 165 0.62 3.69 4.16
C ALA A 165 -0.69 2.96 4.40
N ASN A 166 -0.63 1.66 4.71
CA ASN A 166 -1.81 0.87 5.03
C ASN A 166 -1.91 0.47 6.52
N GLY A 167 -0.94 0.91 7.32
CA GLY A 167 -0.91 0.80 8.78
C GLY A 167 -0.59 2.13 9.44
N ALA A 168 -0.67 2.16 10.77
CA ALA A 168 -0.11 3.27 11.53
C ALA A 168 1.38 3.40 11.21
N TYR A 169 1.91 4.60 11.25
CA TYR A 169 3.28 4.86 10.82
C TYR A 169 3.94 5.93 11.67
N ASN A 170 5.26 5.84 11.78
CA ASN A 170 6.13 6.86 12.33
C ASN A 170 6.75 7.63 11.16
N LEU A 171 6.68 8.96 11.19
CA LEU A 171 7.43 9.83 10.29
C LEU A 171 8.57 10.44 11.10
N ALA A 172 9.80 10.18 10.67
CA ALA A 172 10.99 10.71 11.29
C ALA A 172 11.71 11.68 10.35
N VAL A 173 12.17 12.81 10.89
CA VAL A 173 12.96 13.81 10.18
C VAL A 173 14.27 14.00 10.92
N ALA A 174 15.39 13.91 10.19
CA ALA A 174 16.72 14.21 10.69
C ALA A 174 17.43 15.15 9.72
N SER A 175 18.18 16.10 10.28
CA SER A 175 19.09 16.95 9.51
C SER A 175 20.48 16.35 9.54
N GLU A 176 21.17 16.33 8.40
CA GLU A 176 22.57 15.90 8.35
C GLU A 176 23.50 16.90 9.07
N ASN A 177 23.07 18.15 9.19
CA ASN A 177 23.81 19.24 9.83
C ASN A 177 23.10 19.82 11.08
N ASN A 178 22.29 19.02 11.77
CA ASN A 178 21.65 19.36 13.05
C ASN A 178 20.84 20.69 13.05
N GLY A 179 20.15 21.00 11.95
CA GLY A 179 19.37 22.23 11.81
C GLY A 179 20.18 23.44 11.34
N GLN A 180 21.27 23.21 10.61
CA GLN A 180 22.11 24.26 10.05
C GLN A 180 22.36 24.03 8.56
N LEU A 181 22.19 25.06 7.73
CA LEU A 181 22.74 25.05 6.38
C LEU A 181 24.26 25.27 6.49
N GLN A 182 25.06 24.37 5.95
CA GLN A 182 26.52 24.46 5.99
C GLN A 182 27.07 24.98 4.67
N HIS A 183 28.08 25.85 4.74
CA HIS A 183 28.76 26.36 3.56
C HIS A 183 29.39 25.21 2.78
N VAL A 184 29.18 25.18 1.46
CA VAL A 184 29.57 24.02 0.63
C VAL A 184 31.09 23.91 0.48
N SER A 185 31.81 25.04 0.45
CA SER A 185 33.25 25.07 0.12
C SER A 185 34.18 25.47 1.28
N LEU A 186 33.65 26.01 2.38
CA LEU A 186 34.44 26.62 3.44
C LEU A 186 34.07 25.96 4.77
N LYS A 187 35.03 25.94 5.70
CA LYS A 187 34.85 25.44 7.06
C LYS A 187 35.38 26.46 8.04
N GLY A 188 34.70 26.63 9.16
CA GLY A 188 35.19 27.45 10.26
C GLY A 188 34.05 28.19 10.97
N GLU A 189 34.42 29.23 11.69
CA GLU A 189 33.46 30.14 12.28
C GLU A 189 32.73 30.90 11.15
N ASN A 190 31.42 31.12 11.32
CA ASN A 190 30.55 31.81 10.35
C ASN A 190 30.24 31.06 9.04
N THR A 191 30.56 29.77 8.92
CA THR A 191 30.20 28.93 7.75
C THR A 191 28.92 28.13 7.93
N ALA A 192 28.09 28.48 8.91
CA ALA A 192 26.81 27.80 9.20
C ALA A 192 25.69 28.82 9.40
N VAL A 193 24.55 28.60 8.74
CA VAL A 193 23.31 29.39 8.92
C VAL A 193 22.28 28.52 9.63
N PRO A 194 21.83 28.89 10.85
CA PRO A 194 20.81 28.11 11.54
C PRO A 194 19.46 28.21 10.83
N TYR A 195 18.65 27.17 10.94
CA TYR A 195 17.25 27.22 10.51
C TYR A 195 16.35 26.47 11.50
N ARG A 196 15.05 26.75 11.42
CA ARG A 196 14.01 25.98 12.12
C ARG A 196 13.17 25.24 11.11
N ALA A 197 12.67 24.07 11.50
CA ALA A 197 11.77 23.29 10.65
C ALA A 197 10.52 22.88 11.41
N TRP A 198 9.42 22.70 10.67
CA TRP A 198 8.15 22.24 11.19
C TRP A 198 7.60 21.13 10.32
N LEU A 199 6.88 20.20 10.95
CA LEU A 199 6.07 19.19 10.29
C LEU A 199 4.62 19.45 10.70
N ASP A 200 3.74 19.66 9.72
CA ASP A 200 2.34 20.03 9.92
C ASP A 200 2.17 21.18 10.94
N GLY A 201 3.06 22.19 10.88
CA GLY A 201 3.03 23.38 11.75
C GLY A 201 3.61 23.20 13.15
N GLN A 202 3.97 21.99 13.56
CA GLN A 202 4.65 21.74 14.83
C GLN A 202 6.16 21.70 14.63
N GLN A 203 6.92 22.35 15.52
CA GLN A 203 8.38 22.48 15.38
C GLN A 203 9.09 21.13 15.56
N LEU A 204 10.14 20.91 14.76
CA LEU A 204 11.02 19.74 14.82
C LEU A 204 12.27 20.05 15.66
N SER A 205 12.67 19.10 16.50
CA SER A 205 13.94 19.15 17.24
C SER A 205 15.08 18.51 16.45
N LEU A 206 15.67 19.26 15.52
CA LEU A 206 16.75 18.76 14.64
C LEU A 206 18.15 18.78 15.28
N GLN A 207 18.34 19.54 16.36
CA GLN A 207 19.65 19.75 17.00
C GLN A 207 20.14 18.53 17.79
N ARG A 208 19.24 17.60 18.13
CA ARG A 208 19.54 16.39 18.92
C ARG A 208 19.44 15.11 18.09
N GLY A 209 19.49 15.23 16.76
CA GLY A 209 19.37 14.12 15.82
C GLY A 209 18.00 14.04 15.15
N LYS A 210 17.26 12.96 15.44
CA LYS A 210 16.01 12.60 14.74
C LYS A 210 14.78 12.97 15.57
N ASP A 211 13.90 13.79 15.01
CA ASP A 211 12.55 14.01 15.55
C ASP A 211 11.58 13.02 14.89
N SER A 212 10.72 12.36 15.66
CA SER A 212 9.81 11.36 15.13
C SER A 212 8.41 11.48 15.68
N ARG A 213 7.41 11.33 14.80
CA ARG A 213 6.00 11.46 15.15
C ARG A 213 5.18 10.31 14.62
N SER A 214 4.32 9.78 15.48
CA SER A 214 3.40 8.70 15.14
C SER A 214 2.10 9.24 14.55
N PHE A 215 1.58 8.53 13.56
CA PHE A 215 0.35 8.84 12.86
C PHE A 215 -0.49 7.56 12.71
N SER A 216 -1.81 7.71 12.79
CA SER A 216 -2.74 6.65 12.42
C SER A 216 -2.65 6.35 10.92
N ALA A 217 -3.03 5.14 10.51
CA ALA A 217 -3.06 4.85 9.07
C ALA A 217 -4.06 5.77 8.35
N PRO A 218 -3.72 6.25 7.15
CA PRO A 218 -4.64 7.00 6.31
C PRO A 218 -5.86 6.16 5.92
N GLU A 219 -7.06 6.75 5.92
CA GLU A 219 -8.31 6.06 5.55
C GLU A 219 -8.26 5.50 4.12
N ASN A 220 -7.78 6.31 3.18
CA ASN A 220 -7.67 5.95 1.76
C ASN A 220 -6.26 5.47 1.39
N GLY A 221 -5.44 5.11 2.38
CA GLY A 221 -4.05 4.70 2.19
C GLY A 221 -3.08 5.79 1.75
N ARG A 222 -3.52 7.06 1.65
CA ARG A 222 -2.69 8.22 1.31
C ARG A 222 -2.98 9.41 2.22
N ARG A 223 -1.94 10.14 2.60
CA ARG A 223 -2.04 11.40 3.36
C ARG A 223 -0.95 12.37 2.93
N LEU A 224 -1.33 13.63 2.72
CA LEU A 224 -0.41 14.73 2.49
C LEU A 224 0.02 15.31 3.84
N ARG A 225 1.30 15.65 3.96
CA ARG A 225 1.91 16.35 5.09
C ARG A 225 2.75 17.51 4.56
N ASN A 226 2.96 18.52 5.39
CA ASN A 226 3.80 19.66 5.04
C ASN A 226 5.04 19.68 5.90
N ILE A 227 6.21 19.81 5.29
CA ILE A 227 7.44 20.19 6.00
C ILE A 227 7.78 21.62 5.59
N SER A 228 8.01 22.50 6.56
CA SER A 228 8.46 23.87 6.32
C SER A 228 9.81 24.12 6.98
N VAL A 229 10.59 25.01 6.37
CA VAL A 229 11.90 25.45 6.84
C VAL A 229 11.93 26.97 6.83
N GLN A 230 12.36 27.57 7.94
CA GLN A 230 12.55 29.00 8.09
C GLN A 230 14.02 29.29 8.37
N ILE A 231 14.61 30.20 7.60
CA ILE A 231 15.99 30.65 7.75
C ILE A 231 16.13 31.50 9.01
N GLY A 232 17.19 31.25 9.78
CA GLY A 232 17.57 32.04 10.96
C GLY A 232 18.57 33.15 10.61
N GLU A 233 19.41 33.52 11.58
CA GLU A 233 20.37 34.63 11.44
C GLU A 233 21.39 34.41 10.32
N THR A 234 21.39 35.31 9.33
CA THR A 234 22.32 35.32 8.19
C THR A 234 23.43 36.37 8.30
N LYS A 235 23.32 37.30 9.26
CA LYS A 235 24.30 38.38 9.45
C LYS A 235 25.68 37.84 9.81
N GLY A 236 26.71 38.38 9.16
CA GLY A 236 28.11 38.01 9.43
C GLY A 236 28.51 36.62 8.92
N ARG A 237 27.63 35.93 8.20
CA ARG A 237 27.91 34.64 7.55
C ARG A 237 28.71 34.86 6.27
N MET A 238 29.58 33.92 5.93
CA MET A 238 30.43 34.04 4.73
C MET A 238 29.57 34.02 3.45
N ALA A 239 29.98 34.76 2.43
CA ALA A 239 29.29 34.71 1.13
C ALA A 239 29.55 33.38 0.42
N GLY A 240 28.51 32.77 -0.13
CA GLY A 240 28.61 31.56 -0.93
C GLY A 240 27.38 30.65 -0.80
N GLN A 241 27.52 29.41 -1.27
CA GLN A 241 26.42 28.44 -1.27
C GLN A 241 26.38 27.67 0.05
N TYR A 242 25.17 27.49 0.57
CA TYR A 242 24.89 26.73 1.78
C TYR A 242 23.95 25.57 1.48
N ARG A 243 24.11 24.46 2.19
CA ARG A 243 23.29 23.26 2.00
C ARG A 243 23.09 22.49 3.31
N ASP A 244 21.92 21.90 3.43
CA ASP A 244 21.65 20.79 4.34
C ASP A 244 20.75 19.77 3.64
N THR A 245 20.74 18.54 4.15
CA THR A 245 19.83 17.49 3.71
C THR A 245 18.97 17.04 4.88
N LEU A 246 17.66 17.18 4.70
CA LEU A 246 16.67 16.61 5.60
C LEU A 246 16.31 15.19 5.14
N ARG A 247 16.68 14.19 5.95
CA ARG A 247 16.29 12.81 5.72
C ARG A 247 14.94 12.55 6.37
N VAL A 248 13.95 12.23 5.54
CA VAL A 248 12.61 11.84 5.97
C VAL A 248 12.46 10.33 5.86
N THR A 249 12.06 9.67 6.94
CA THR A 249 11.87 8.21 7.01
C THR A 249 10.45 7.89 7.44
N VAL A 250 9.77 7.02 6.70
CA VAL A 250 8.49 6.43 7.09
C VAL A 250 8.74 5.01 7.56
N THR A 251 8.23 4.65 8.73
CA THR A 251 8.30 3.29 9.27
C THR A 251 6.91 2.89 9.72
N LEU A 252 6.42 1.73 9.31
CA LEU A 252 5.15 1.22 9.83
C LEU A 252 5.30 0.86 11.30
N LEU A 253 4.26 1.16 12.06
CA LEU A 253 4.10 0.71 13.42
C LEU A 253 3.30 -0.59 13.33
N GLU A 254 3.88 -1.69 13.78
CA GLU A 254 3.22 -3.00 13.86
C GLU A 254 2.00 -2.96 14.78
#